data_AF-A0A3E3I720-F1
#
_entry.id   AF-A0A3E3I720-F1
#
_cell.length_a   1.000
_cell.length_b   1.000
_cell.length_c   1.000
_cell.angle_alpha   90.00
_cell.angle_beta   90.00
_cell.angle_gamma   90.00
#
_symmetry.space_group_name_H-M   'P 1'
#
loop_
_entity.id
_entity.type
_entity.pdbx_description
1 polymer ?
#
loop_
_entity_poly.entity_id
_entity_poly.type
_entity_poly.pdbx_seq_one_letter_code
_entity_poly.pdbx_strand_id
1 'polypeptide(L)'
;MILIRGIKGESYARRIKKGIVDCRDILSALLQPPVTGYEYSDYYEKNLVKALTYFTNEDTKNLHNPRFLHSLLIDYYIPHIYLTYFHVLNERSLEWLDKFEDDYQFIALNVKIDRLTQTAIGNEFFGAKMSYVDSIRQLNQDGTNDFYAACMCSLENLFVDKSDMIMSLQIYNTLSFALLCREQDEKFTDIENEFRIIAYDCPRIQNGIMKQIPREVTILGKTGIEYKGVLNAGIDTVLSSNLFTLNNPNKLLSDILIEEQGMVTLDSRFKSINICDISDDYMYLGGKKACANYIEKMVKCKPKDIYVNRTILREHKMSDLTDAVFVPGYQKVEY
;
A
#
# COMPACT_ATOMS: atom_id res chain seq x y z
N MET A 1 9.88 2.57 17.52
CA MET A 1 10.64 2.94 16.30
C MET A 1 10.18 4.32 15.86
N ILE A 2 11.09 5.27 15.64
CA ILE A 2 10.70 6.62 15.18
C ILE A 2 10.62 6.64 13.66
N LEU A 3 9.47 7.07 13.16
CA LEU A 3 9.16 7.24 11.75
C LEU A 3 8.95 8.74 11.47
N ILE A 4 9.40 9.22 10.31
CA ILE A 4 9.26 10.61 9.86
C ILE A 4 8.72 10.62 8.44
N ARG A 5 7.79 11.54 8.12
CA ARG A 5 7.27 11.69 6.76
C ARG A 5 7.18 13.16 6.38
N GLY A 6 7.64 13.49 5.17
CA GLY A 6 7.39 14.77 4.52
C GLY A 6 6.06 14.75 3.76
N ILE A 7 5.30 15.84 3.88
CA ILE A 7 3.98 16.02 3.27
C ILE A 7 3.94 17.41 2.63
N LYS A 8 3.57 17.48 1.35
CA LYS A 8 3.28 18.77 0.70
C LYS A 8 1.95 19.31 1.23
N GLY A 9 1.97 20.51 1.79
CA GLY A 9 0.79 21.19 2.33
C GLY A 9 0.58 21.00 3.82
N GLU A 10 0.56 22.11 4.56
CA GLU A 10 0.41 22.15 6.01
C GLU A 10 -0.92 21.60 6.50
N SER A 11 -2.01 21.84 5.77
CA SER A 11 -3.35 21.34 6.12
C SER A 11 -3.38 19.82 6.22
N TYR A 12 -2.73 19.11 5.29
CA TYR A 12 -2.59 17.66 5.29
C TYR A 12 -1.71 17.20 6.46
N ALA A 13 -0.54 17.82 6.64
CA ALA A 13 0.38 17.46 7.72
C ALA A 13 -0.23 17.65 9.12
N ARG A 14 -1.02 18.70 9.33
CA ARG A 14 -1.67 18.97 10.63
C ARG A 14 -2.72 17.95 11.01
N ARG A 15 -3.26 17.16 10.08
CA ARG A 15 -4.21 16.07 10.39
C ARG A 15 -3.62 15.04 11.34
N ILE A 16 -2.29 14.90 11.37
CA ILE A 16 -1.59 14.03 12.32
C ILE A 16 -1.96 14.35 13.76
N LYS A 17 -2.26 15.60 14.11
CA LYS A 17 -2.67 16.00 15.47
C LYS A 17 -3.99 15.35 15.92
N LYS A 18 -4.78 14.84 14.97
CA LYS A 18 -6.01 14.07 15.22
C LYS A 18 -5.78 12.56 15.08
N GLY A 19 -4.53 12.11 14.98
CA GLY A 19 -4.16 10.72 14.74
C GLY A 19 -4.42 10.25 13.32
N ILE A 20 -4.56 11.14 12.34
CA ILE A 20 -4.95 10.78 10.97
C ILE A 20 -3.78 10.89 10.01
N VAL A 21 -3.58 9.84 9.21
CA VAL A 21 -2.64 9.78 8.08
C VAL A 21 -3.37 9.28 6.84
N ASP A 22 -3.10 9.88 5.69
CA ASP A 22 -3.65 9.42 4.41
C ASP A 22 -2.68 8.48 3.68
N CYS A 23 -3.25 7.40 3.16
CA CYS A 23 -2.63 6.41 2.28
C CYS A 23 -3.21 6.57 0.87
N ARG A 24 -2.35 6.61 -0.16
CA ARG A 24 -2.75 6.78 -1.56
C ARG A 24 -3.05 5.42 -2.20
N ASP A 25 -4.06 5.34 -3.06
CA ASP A 25 -4.36 4.11 -3.79
C ASP A 25 -3.21 3.66 -4.70
N ILE A 26 -2.98 2.35 -4.74
CA ILE A 26 -1.82 1.75 -5.40
C ILE A 26 -1.83 1.93 -6.91
N LEU A 27 -3.01 1.90 -7.54
CA LEU A 27 -3.14 1.98 -8.99
C LEU A 27 -2.83 3.39 -9.51
N SER A 28 -3.30 4.43 -8.83
CA SER A 28 -2.91 5.80 -9.20
C SER A 28 -1.40 6.02 -9.03
N ALA A 29 -0.77 5.41 -8.02
CA ALA A 29 0.67 5.49 -7.82
C ALA A 29 1.46 4.72 -8.91
N LEU A 30 0.96 3.57 -9.38
CA LEU A 30 1.60 2.80 -10.45
C LEU A 30 1.49 3.48 -11.83
N LEU A 31 0.33 4.03 -12.16
CA LEU A 31 0.07 4.67 -13.45
C LEU A 31 0.62 6.11 -13.50
N GLN A 32 0.68 6.77 -12.34
CA GLN A 32 1.26 8.10 -12.19
C GLN A 32 2.10 8.16 -10.91
N PRO A 33 3.36 7.69 -10.98
CA PRO A 33 4.32 7.76 -9.88
C PRO A 33 4.37 9.16 -9.26
N PRO A 34 4.17 9.31 -7.93
CA PRO A 34 4.35 10.59 -7.28
C PRO A 34 5.81 11.03 -7.36
N VAL A 35 6.04 12.33 -7.48
CA VAL A 35 7.34 12.92 -7.11
C VAL A 35 7.45 12.84 -5.60
N THR A 36 8.22 11.88 -5.09
CA THR A 36 8.52 11.75 -3.66
C THR A 36 9.88 12.38 -3.38
N GLY A 37 10.13 12.80 -2.13
CA GLY A 37 11.46 13.26 -1.72
C GLY A 37 12.51 12.14 -1.68
N TYR A 38 12.16 10.95 -2.16
CA TYR A 38 13.10 9.89 -2.49
C TYR A 38 13.47 10.07 -3.95
N GLU A 39 14.68 10.57 -4.18
CA GLU A 39 15.22 10.83 -5.53
C GLU A 39 15.21 9.57 -6.43
N TYR A 40 15.09 8.39 -5.83
CA TYR A 40 15.25 7.09 -6.49
C TYR A 40 14.14 6.06 -6.17
N SER A 41 13.09 6.45 -5.43
CA SER A 41 11.87 5.63 -5.32
C SER A 41 11.00 5.83 -6.58
N ASP A 42 11.49 5.36 -7.72
CA ASP A 42 10.58 5.08 -8.82
C ASP A 42 9.57 4.07 -8.27
N TYR A 43 8.31 4.50 -8.12
CA TYR A 43 7.16 3.66 -7.75
C TYR A 43 6.86 2.55 -8.76
N TYR A 44 7.82 2.22 -9.62
CA TYR A 44 7.78 1.09 -10.52
C TYR A 44 8.18 -0.16 -9.74
N GLU A 45 7.27 -0.63 -8.90
CA GLU A 45 7.36 -1.88 -8.18
C GLU A 45 7.30 -3.04 -9.17
N LYS A 46 8.43 -3.35 -9.83
CA LYS A 46 8.56 -4.48 -10.79
C LYS A 46 8.03 -5.77 -10.16
N ASN A 47 8.27 -5.95 -8.85
CA ASN A 47 7.79 -7.09 -8.08
C ASN A 47 6.26 -7.08 -7.94
N LEU A 48 5.66 -5.92 -7.69
CA LEU A 48 4.21 -5.79 -7.64
C LEU A 48 3.59 -6.04 -9.01
N VAL A 49 4.11 -5.49 -10.11
CA VAL A 49 3.57 -5.75 -11.45
C VAL A 49 3.64 -7.25 -11.78
N LYS A 50 4.74 -7.93 -11.43
CA LYS A 50 4.85 -9.40 -11.56
C LYS A 50 3.80 -10.12 -10.69
N ALA A 51 3.64 -9.72 -9.43
CA ALA A 51 2.65 -10.31 -8.52
C ALA A 51 1.22 -10.11 -9.02
N LEU A 52 0.90 -8.92 -9.53
CA LEU A 52 -0.40 -8.61 -10.14
C LEU A 52 -0.67 -9.44 -11.39
N THR A 53 0.34 -9.59 -12.26
CA THR A 53 0.27 -10.43 -13.48
C THR A 53 -0.10 -11.87 -13.11
N TYR A 54 0.59 -12.43 -12.10
CA TYR A 54 0.31 -13.76 -11.57
C TYR A 54 -1.10 -13.84 -10.97
N PHE A 55 -1.47 -12.84 -10.17
CA PHE A 55 -2.74 -12.81 -9.45
C PHE A 55 -3.96 -12.75 -10.39
N THR A 56 -3.88 -11.97 -11.47
CA THR A 56 -4.97 -11.87 -12.45
C THR A 56 -4.92 -12.98 -13.50
N ASN A 57 -3.96 -13.91 -13.44
CA ASN A 57 -3.70 -14.91 -14.48
C ASN A 57 -3.55 -14.29 -15.89
N GLU A 58 -2.93 -13.12 -15.99
CA GLU A 58 -2.62 -12.50 -17.28
C GLU A 58 -1.16 -12.82 -17.63
N ASP A 59 -0.83 -13.11 -18.89
CA ASP A 59 0.54 -13.46 -19.31
C ASP A 59 1.40 -12.21 -19.61
N THR A 60 0.91 -11.02 -19.31
CA THR A 60 1.53 -9.75 -19.71
C THR A 60 2.04 -8.95 -18.52
N LYS A 61 3.37 -8.77 -18.43
CA LYS A 61 4.04 -7.97 -17.39
C LYS A 61 4.02 -6.45 -17.66
N ASN A 62 3.16 -5.98 -18.56
CA ASN A 62 3.09 -4.58 -18.95
C ASN A 62 1.76 -3.99 -18.49
N LEU A 63 1.82 -3.10 -17.50
CA LEU A 63 0.65 -2.41 -16.95
C LEU A 63 -0.14 -1.62 -18.00
N HIS A 64 0.49 -1.21 -19.11
CA HIS A 64 -0.18 -0.52 -20.21
C HIS A 64 -0.82 -1.47 -21.23
N ASN A 65 -0.79 -2.78 -21.03
CA ASN A 65 -1.63 -3.67 -21.81
C ASN A 65 -3.10 -3.38 -21.47
N PRO A 66 -3.97 -3.00 -22.44
CA PRO A 66 -5.34 -2.59 -22.14
C PRO A 66 -6.17 -3.64 -21.40
N ARG A 67 -5.99 -4.92 -21.74
CA ARG A 67 -6.75 -6.03 -21.12
C ARG A 67 -6.29 -6.28 -19.68
N PHE A 68 -4.98 -6.31 -19.46
CA PHE A 68 -4.45 -6.46 -18.11
C PHE A 68 -4.81 -5.24 -17.24
N LEU A 69 -4.69 -4.02 -17.77
CA LEU A 69 -5.09 -2.83 -17.02
C LEU A 69 -6.59 -2.83 -16.69
N HIS A 70 -7.43 -3.30 -17.62
CA HIS A 70 -8.85 -3.47 -17.38
C HIS A 70 -9.12 -4.42 -16.21
N SER A 71 -8.48 -5.60 -16.21
CA SER A 71 -8.66 -6.59 -15.14
C SER A 71 -8.26 -6.05 -13.77
N LEU A 72 -7.19 -5.24 -13.69
CA LEU A 72 -6.78 -4.57 -12.47
C LEU A 72 -7.79 -3.53 -11.99
N LEU A 73 -8.34 -2.72 -12.90
CA LEU A 73 -9.25 -1.62 -12.57
C LEU A 73 -10.62 -2.09 -12.08
N ILE A 74 -11.05 -3.28 -12.49
CA ILE A 74 -12.32 -3.88 -12.07
C ILE A 74 -12.13 -4.94 -10.98
N ASP A 75 -10.91 -5.19 -10.50
CA ASP A 75 -10.66 -6.19 -9.46
C ASP A 75 -11.29 -5.79 -8.12
N TYR A 76 -11.70 -6.79 -7.33
CA TYR A 76 -12.36 -6.55 -6.04
C TYR A 76 -11.40 -6.08 -4.94
N TYR A 77 -10.10 -6.27 -5.09
CA TYR A 77 -9.10 -6.04 -4.04
C TYR A 77 -8.11 -4.95 -4.45
N ILE A 78 -7.55 -5.04 -5.65
CA ILE A 78 -6.38 -4.27 -6.08
C ILE A 78 -6.64 -2.74 -6.06
N PRO A 79 -7.75 -2.20 -6.62
CA PRO A 79 -8.02 -0.75 -6.58
C PRO A 79 -8.17 -0.18 -5.16
N HIS A 80 -8.35 -1.05 -4.18
CA HIS A 80 -8.65 -0.75 -2.78
C HIS A 80 -7.49 -1.07 -1.84
N ILE A 81 -6.28 -1.16 -2.40
CA ILE A 81 -5.03 -1.20 -1.64
C ILE A 81 -4.45 0.20 -1.65
N TYR A 82 -4.08 0.68 -0.47
CA TYR A 82 -3.55 2.00 -0.24
C TYR A 82 -2.19 1.92 0.43
N LEU A 83 -1.28 2.80 0.04
CA LEU A 83 0.08 2.81 0.53
C LEU A 83 0.44 4.18 1.12
N THR A 84 1.20 4.15 2.20
CA THR A 84 1.97 5.30 2.64
C THR A 84 3.34 4.85 3.14
N TYR A 85 4.27 5.80 3.19
CA TYR A 85 5.67 5.55 3.46
C TYR A 85 6.19 6.56 4.46
N PHE A 86 7.15 6.11 5.25
CA PHE A 86 7.86 6.88 6.24
C PHE A 86 9.36 6.56 6.15
N HIS A 87 10.17 7.52 6.49
CA HIS A 87 11.57 7.33 6.79
C HIS A 87 11.74 6.82 8.22
N VAL A 88 12.44 5.70 8.40
CA VAL A 88 12.85 5.21 9.70
C VAL A 88 14.07 6.00 10.15
N LEU A 89 13.94 6.71 11.28
CA LEU A 89 15.02 7.52 11.85
C LEU A 89 16.30 6.70 12.05
N ASN A 90 17.37 7.16 11.40
CA ASN A 90 18.74 6.67 11.49
C ASN A 90 19.77 7.84 11.44
N GLU A 91 21.06 7.52 11.50
CA GLU A 91 22.15 8.50 11.50
C GLU A 91 22.24 9.33 10.21
N ARG A 92 21.74 8.81 9.08
CA ARG A 92 21.73 9.45 7.76
C ARG A 92 20.46 10.25 7.48
N SER A 93 19.58 10.42 8.46
CA SER A 93 18.28 11.07 8.25
C SER A 93 18.37 12.55 7.86
N LEU A 94 19.50 13.22 8.15
CA LEU A 94 19.72 14.58 7.67
C LEU A 94 20.00 14.61 6.15
N GLU A 95 20.77 13.65 5.64
CA GLU A 95 20.99 13.50 4.19
C GLU A 95 19.67 13.20 3.45
N TRP A 96 18.80 12.39 4.06
CA TRP A 96 17.44 12.15 3.55
C TRP A 96 16.61 13.44 3.53
N LEU A 97 16.64 14.22 4.62
CA LEU A 97 15.89 15.47 4.73
C LEU A 97 16.33 16.49 3.68
N ASP A 98 17.61 16.50 3.31
CA ASP A 98 18.16 17.45 2.32
C ASP A 98 17.51 17.33 0.95
N LYS A 99 16.94 16.17 0.60
CA LYS A 99 16.23 15.92 -0.66
C LYS A 99 14.87 16.61 -0.78
N PHE A 100 14.33 17.16 0.30
CA PHE A 100 13.04 17.84 0.30
C PHE A 100 13.16 19.34 0.04
N GLU A 101 12.22 19.89 -0.73
CA GLU A 101 12.03 21.33 -0.90
C GLU A 101 11.52 21.99 0.41
N ASP A 102 11.66 23.31 0.52
CA ASP A 102 11.31 24.05 1.73
C ASP A 102 9.78 24.17 1.97
N ASP A 103 8.95 23.85 0.96
CA ASP A 103 7.49 23.87 1.04
C ASP A 103 6.91 22.62 1.78
N TYR A 104 7.74 21.61 2.03
CA TYR A 104 7.34 20.40 2.75
C TYR A 104 7.16 20.63 4.24
N GLN A 105 6.17 19.92 4.78
CA GLN A 105 5.83 19.88 6.18
C GLN A 105 6.04 18.47 6.71
N PHE A 106 6.58 18.34 7.93
CA PHE A 106 7.01 17.06 8.47
C PHE A 106 6.15 16.63 9.64
N ILE A 107 5.94 15.33 9.72
CA ILE A 107 5.31 14.64 10.85
C ILE A 107 6.26 13.57 11.36
N ALA A 108 6.17 13.24 12.64
CA ALA A 108 6.86 12.11 13.24
C ALA A 108 5.91 11.28 14.10
N LEU A 109 6.22 10.00 14.24
CA LEU A 109 5.54 9.09 15.15
C LEU A 109 6.54 8.08 15.74
N ASN A 110 6.35 7.73 17.00
CA ASN A 110 7.04 6.62 17.64
C ASN A 110 6.11 5.40 17.62
N VAL A 111 6.34 4.50 16.68
CA VAL A 111 5.48 3.35 16.41
C VAL A 111 5.74 2.19 17.37
N LYS A 112 4.64 1.54 17.79
CA LYS A 112 4.58 0.28 18.54
C LYS A 112 4.74 -0.88 17.55
N ILE A 113 5.74 -1.73 17.77
CA ILE A 113 6.04 -2.88 16.93
C ILE A 113 5.59 -4.16 17.62
N ASP A 114 4.89 -5.03 16.91
CA ASP A 114 4.54 -6.36 17.40
C ASP A 114 5.79 -7.23 17.58
N ARG A 115 5.89 -7.93 18.71
CA ARG A 115 7.11 -8.68 19.08
C ARG A 115 7.43 -9.84 18.15
N LEU A 116 6.42 -10.53 17.65
CA LEU A 116 6.64 -11.72 16.85
C LEU A 116 6.85 -11.32 15.40
N THR A 117 5.90 -10.56 14.84
CA THR A 117 5.92 -10.22 13.42
C THR A 117 6.85 -9.05 13.06
N GLN A 118 7.38 -8.32 14.04
CA GLN A 118 8.15 -7.10 13.79
C GLN A 118 7.41 -6.05 12.93
N THR A 119 6.07 -6.08 12.92
CA THR A 119 5.21 -5.16 12.18
C THR A 119 4.44 -4.21 13.10
N ALA A 120 3.98 -3.08 12.57
CA ALA A 120 2.98 -2.23 13.22
C ALA A 120 1.60 -2.62 12.72
N ILE A 121 0.72 -3.11 13.59
CA ILE A 121 -0.59 -3.66 13.21
C ILE A 121 -1.70 -2.74 13.73
N GLY A 122 -2.53 -2.23 12.82
CA GLY A 122 -3.73 -1.47 13.11
C GLY A 122 -4.99 -2.12 12.52
N ASN A 123 -6.12 -1.41 12.58
CA ASN A 123 -7.37 -1.93 12.03
C ASN A 123 -7.44 -1.66 10.51
N GLU A 124 -7.50 -2.73 9.71
CA GLU A 124 -7.43 -2.70 8.24
C GLU A 124 -6.14 -2.13 7.64
N PHE A 125 -5.05 -2.12 8.41
CA PHE A 125 -3.72 -1.80 7.90
C PHE A 125 -2.63 -2.46 8.74
N PHE A 126 -1.48 -2.67 8.13
CA PHE A 126 -0.25 -2.92 8.87
C PHE A 126 0.92 -2.24 8.16
N GLY A 127 2.04 -2.12 8.86
CA GLY A 127 3.26 -1.62 8.26
C GLY A 127 4.50 -2.34 8.73
N ALA A 128 5.51 -2.33 7.90
CA ALA A 128 6.80 -2.94 8.16
C ALA A 128 7.92 -2.10 7.58
N LYS A 129 9.12 -2.30 8.12
CA LYS A 129 10.34 -1.82 7.47
C LYS A 129 10.53 -2.60 6.16
N MET A 130 10.91 -1.88 5.11
CA MET A 130 11.24 -2.48 3.83
C MET A 130 12.41 -3.46 3.97
N SER A 131 12.27 -4.63 3.36
CA SER A 131 13.35 -5.60 3.17
C SER A 131 13.98 -5.37 1.81
N TYR A 132 15.28 -5.08 1.80
CA TYR A 132 16.07 -4.94 0.58
C TYR A 132 16.99 -6.15 0.44
N VAL A 133 16.94 -6.82 -0.71
CA VAL A 133 17.66 -8.08 -0.97
C VAL A 133 18.30 -8.06 -2.35
N ASP A 134 19.36 -8.84 -2.59
CA ASP A 134 19.95 -8.92 -3.93
C ASP A 134 19.01 -9.61 -4.92
N SER A 135 18.25 -10.60 -4.42
CA SER A 135 17.15 -11.20 -5.16
C SER A 135 16.03 -11.62 -4.22
N ILE A 136 14.79 -11.37 -4.64
CA ILE A 136 13.60 -11.71 -3.85
C ILE A 136 13.42 -13.22 -3.69
N ARG A 137 14.08 -14.02 -4.55
CA ARG A 137 14.15 -15.49 -4.44
C ARG A 137 14.86 -15.95 -3.16
N GLN A 138 15.62 -15.08 -2.51
CA GLN A 138 16.28 -15.36 -1.23
C GLN A 138 15.28 -15.34 -0.05
N LEU A 139 14.13 -14.70 -0.24
CA LEU A 139 13.11 -14.57 0.79
C LEU A 139 12.09 -15.70 0.68
N ASN A 140 11.72 -16.26 1.83
CA ASN A 140 10.67 -17.26 1.92
C ASN A 140 9.30 -16.57 1.98
N GLN A 141 8.37 -17.06 1.16
CA GLN A 141 6.98 -16.62 1.14
C GLN A 141 6.04 -17.56 1.90
N ASP A 142 6.56 -18.61 2.54
CA ASP A 142 5.69 -19.52 3.28
C ASP A 142 4.77 -18.78 4.25
N GLY A 143 3.54 -19.28 4.41
CA GLY A 143 2.46 -18.62 5.19
C GLY A 143 2.78 -18.43 6.67
N THR A 144 3.99 -18.80 7.10
CA THR A 144 4.62 -18.52 8.39
C THR A 144 5.37 -17.18 8.43
N ASN A 145 5.40 -16.44 7.32
CA ASN A 145 6.01 -15.11 7.25
C ASN A 145 5.23 -14.12 8.15
N ASP A 146 5.98 -13.26 8.82
CA ASP A 146 5.51 -12.18 9.69
C ASP A 146 4.36 -11.36 9.07
N PHE A 147 4.38 -11.16 7.75
CA PHE A 147 3.33 -10.41 7.04
C PHE A 147 1.99 -11.13 7.01
N TYR A 148 1.96 -12.47 6.95
CA TYR A 148 0.70 -13.22 6.94
C TYR A 148 -0.05 -13.04 8.26
N ALA A 149 0.66 -13.19 9.38
CA ALA A 149 0.08 -12.96 10.71
C ALA A 149 -0.34 -11.50 10.91
N ALA A 150 0.45 -10.53 10.43
CA ALA A 150 0.09 -9.12 10.47
C ALA A 150 -1.17 -8.81 9.65
N CYS A 151 -1.26 -9.34 8.42
CA CYS A 151 -2.45 -9.24 7.56
C CYS A 151 -3.67 -9.80 8.28
N MET A 152 -3.55 -11.01 8.82
CA MET A 152 -4.63 -11.70 9.52
C MET A 152 -5.17 -10.86 10.69
N CYS A 153 -4.30 -10.38 11.58
CA CYS A 153 -4.71 -9.53 12.70
C CYS A 153 -5.31 -8.19 12.25
N SER A 154 -4.85 -7.63 11.12
CA SER A 154 -5.40 -6.37 10.61
C SER A 154 -6.81 -6.53 10.03
N LEU A 155 -7.21 -7.73 9.62
CA LEU A 155 -8.48 -8.00 8.92
C LEU A 155 -9.46 -8.85 9.73
N GLU A 156 -9.01 -9.54 10.78
CA GLU A 156 -9.83 -10.55 11.46
C GLU A 156 -11.17 -9.98 11.95
N ASN A 157 -11.19 -8.75 12.46
CA ASN A 157 -12.39 -8.15 13.04
C ASN A 157 -13.46 -7.79 11.99
N LEU A 158 -13.11 -7.89 10.70
CA LEU A 158 -14.02 -7.61 9.61
C LEU A 158 -14.89 -8.81 9.25
N PHE A 159 -14.53 -10.00 9.72
CA PHE A 159 -15.17 -11.26 9.38
C PHE A 159 -15.75 -11.92 10.63
N VAL A 160 -17.05 -12.21 10.59
CA VAL A 160 -17.73 -12.98 11.63
C VAL A 160 -17.26 -14.42 11.59
N ASP A 161 -17.33 -15.05 10.41
CA ASP A 161 -16.72 -16.35 10.15
C ASP A 161 -15.29 -16.16 9.66
N LYS A 162 -14.31 -16.72 10.38
CA LYS A 162 -12.89 -16.56 10.02
C LYS A 162 -12.51 -17.31 8.75
N SER A 163 -13.30 -18.29 8.32
CA SER A 163 -13.07 -19.00 7.06
C SER A 163 -13.32 -18.09 5.84
N ASP A 164 -14.24 -17.13 5.94
CA ASP A 164 -14.52 -16.15 4.87
C ASP A 164 -13.33 -15.21 4.59
N MET A 165 -12.43 -15.06 5.56
CA MET A 165 -11.24 -14.20 5.43
C MET A 165 -10.16 -14.82 4.54
N ILE A 166 -10.16 -16.14 4.33
CA ILE A 166 -9.05 -16.89 3.73
C ILE A 166 -8.62 -16.30 2.39
N MET A 167 -9.59 -16.01 1.51
CA MET A 167 -9.29 -15.45 0.18
C MET A 167 -8.63 -14.08 0.32
N SER A 168 -9.21 -13.17 1.10
CA SER A 168 -8.65 -11.83 1.30
C SER A 168 -7.25 -11.88 1.90
N LEU A 169 -7.03 -12.76 2.87
CA LEU A 169 -5.74 -12.94 3.52
C LEU A 169 -4.66 -13.44 2.54
N GLN A 170 -4.96 -14.41 1.69
CA GLN A 170 -4.05 -14.89 0.66
C GLN A 170 -3.65 -13.78 -0.31
N ILE A 171 -4.64 -13.00 -0.79
CA ILE A 171 -4.44 -11.90 -1.74
C ILE A 171 -3.53 -10.84 -1.12
N TYR A 172 -3.91 -10.35 0.06
CA TYR A 172 -3.16 -9.28 0.71
C TYR A 172 -1.78 -9.73 1.15
N ASN A 173 -1.60 -10.98 1.58
CA ASN A 173 -0.27 -11.49 1.91
C ASN A 173 0.64 -11.55 0.66
N THR A 174 0.14 -12.09 -0.46
CA THR A 174 0.90 -12.13 -1.72
C THR A 174 1.30 -10.72 -2.19
N LEU A 175 0.36 -9.77 -2.17
CA LEU A 175 0.64 -8.39 -2.60
C LEU A 175 1.51 -7.63 -1.61
N SER A 176 1.36 -7.87 -0.31
CA SER A 176 2.18 -7.24 0.73
C SER A 176 3.63 -7.65 0.65
N PHE A 177 3.90 -8.92 0.34
CA PHE A 177 5.28 -9.35 0.08
C PHE A 177 5.93 -8.56 -1.05
N ALA A 178 5.22 -8.40 -2.18
CA ALA A 178 5.71 -7.61 -3.30
C ALA A 178 5.87 -6.11 -2.98
N LEU A 179 5.10 -5.61 -2.00
CA LEU A 179 5.13 -4.23 -1.53
C LEU A 179 6.12 -3.97 -0.40
N LEU A 180 6.58 -4.98 0.31
CA LEU A 180 7.47 -4.85 1.47
C LEU A 180 8.87 -5.42 1.24
N CYS A 181 9.07 -6.08 0.09
CA CYS A 181 10.33 -6.70 -0.30
C CYS A 181 10.76 -6.18 -1.68
N ARG A 182 11.93 -5.56 -1.74
CA ARG A 182 12.49 -4.98 -2.97
C ARG A 182 13.86 -5.58 -3.28
N GLU A 183 14.08 -5.89 -4.55
CA GLU A 183 15.42 -6.23 -5.05
C GLU A 183 16.25 -4.94 -5.13
N GLN A 184 17.47 -4.97 -4.61
CA GLN A 184 18.41 -3.87 -4.75
C GLN A 184 18.77 -3.70 -6.23
N ASP A 185 18.69 -2.48 -6.72
CA ASP A 185 19.09 -2.10 -8.07
C ASP A 185 20.00 -0.87 -8.02
N GLU A 186 20.39 -0.36 -9.18
CA GLU A 186 21.26 0.83 -9.31
C GLU A 186 20.68 2.10 -8.63
N LYS A 187 19.39 2.08 -8.26
CA LYS A 187 18.67 3.18 -7.62
C LYS A 187 18.58 3.02 -6.09
N PHE A 188 18.94 1.86 -5.54
CA PHE A 188 18.95 1.65 -4.10
C PHE A 188 20.05 2.49 -3.43
N THR A 189 19.72 3.11 -2.28
CA THR A 189 20.71 3.77 -1.44
C THR A 189 20.44 3.45 0.04
N ASP A 190 21.49 3.33 0.86
CA ASP A 190 21.34 3.10 2.30
C ASP A 190 20.73 4.31 3.05
N ILE A 191 20.50 5.43 2.36
CA ILE A 191 19.72 6.56 2.88
C ILE A 191 18.24 6.17 2.95
N GLU A 192 17.77 5.32 2.03
CA GLU A 192 16.38 4.87 1.92
C GLU A 192 16.08 3.78 2.97
N ASN A 193 15.80 4.24 4.19
CA ASN A 193 15.37 3.39 5.29
C ASN A 193 13.85 3.44 5.40
N GLU A 194 13.16 2.90 4.40
CA GLU A 194 11.71 3.05 4.25
C GLU A 194 10.92 2.12 5.20
N PHE A 195 9.86 2.66 5.78
CA PHE A 195 8.79 1.93 6.45
C PHE A 195 7.50 2.17 5.70
N ARG A 196 6.87 1.10 5.23
CA ARG A 196 5.61 1.19 4.48
C ARG A 196 4.46 0.77 5.36
N ILE A 197 3.35 1.49 5.24
CA ILE A 197 2.06 1.08 5.77
C ILE A 197 1.14 0.80 4.59
N ILE A 198 0.61 -0.42 4.56
CA ILE A 198 -0.37 -0.86 3.58
C ILE A 198 -1.73 -0.91 4.29
N ALA A 199 -2.70 -0.23 3.71
CA ALA A 199 -4.08 -0.18 4.18
C ALA A 199 -5.01 -0.74 3.11
N TYR A 200 -6.17 -1.26 3.53
CA TYR A 200 -7.06 -2.00 2.65
C TYR A 200 -8.52 -1.60 2.89
N ASP A 201 -9.32 -1.51 1.83
CA ASP A 201 -10.77 -1.67 1.93
C ASP A 201 -11.14 -3.07 1.46
N CYS A 202 -11.42 -3.97 2.40
CA CYS A 202 -11.66 -5.37 2.10
C CYS A 202 -13.10 -5.60 1.60
N PRO A 203 -13.29 -6.33 0.47
CA PRO A 203 -14.62 -6.64 -0.02
C PRO A 203 -15.40 -7.47 0.99
N ARG A 204 -16.73 -7.39 0.91
CA ARG A 204 -17.67 -8.06 1.83
C ARG A 204 -18.63 -8.94 1.06
N ILE A 205 -18.92 -10.12 1.59
CA ILE A 205 -20.01 -10.95 1.08
C ILE A 205 -21.33 -10.40 1.66
N GLN A 206 -22.25 -10.02 0.78
CA GLN A 206 -23.61 -9.62 1.14
C GLN A 206 -24.59 -10.44 0.30
N ASN A 207 -25.45 -11.23 0.95
CA ASN A 207 -26.40 -12.13 0.29
C ASN A 207 -25.74 -13.08 -0.73
N GLY A 208 -24.56 -13.61 -0.41
CA GLY A 208 -23.81 -14.51 -1.29
C GLY A 208 -23.07 -13.82 -2.45
N ILE A 209 -23.15 -12.49 -2.55
CA ILE A 209 -22.48 -11.72 -3.60
C ILE A 209 -21.34 -10.91 -2.96
N MET A 210 -20.15 -11.00 -3.55
CA MET A 210 -19.03 -10.15 -3.17
C MET A 210 -19.31 -8.71 -3.60
N LYS A 211 -19.16 -7.76 -2.68
CA LYS A 211 -19.31 -6.34 -2.93
C LYS A 211 -18.07 -5.59 -2.51
N GLN A 212 -17.81 -4.51 -3.23
CA GLN A 212 -16.73 -3.58 -2.94
C GLN A 212 -17.25 -2.14 -3.06
N ILE A 213 -16.61 -1.21 -2.36
CA ILE A 213 -16.92 0.22 -2.38
C ILE A 213 -16.70 0.76 -3.80
N PRO A 214 -17.69 1.41 -4.42
CA PRO A 214 -17.49 2.03 -5.73
C PRO A 214 -16.40 3.11 -5.68
N ARG A 215 -15.53 3.14 -6.69
CA ARG A 215 -14.44 4.12 -6.80
C ARG A 215 -14.79 5.15 -7.87
N GLU A 216 -15.17 6.35 -7.44
CA GLU A 216 -15.19 7.51 -8.35
C GLU A 216 -13.83 7.69 -9.01
N VAL A 217 -13.83 8.02 -10.29
CA VAL A 217 -12.60 8.13 -11.07
C VAL A 217 -12.67 9.26 -12.08
N THR A 218 -11.51 9.90 -12.29
CA THR A 218 -11.17 10.62 -13.50
C THR A 218 -9.99 9.92 -14.15
N ILE A 219 -10.20 9.39 -15.35
CA ILE A 219 -9.15 8.80 -16.18
C ILE A 219 -8.70 9.86 -17.19
N LEU A 220 -7.40 10.14 -17.24
CA LEU A 220 -6.81 11.00 -18.26
C LEU A 220 -6.04 10.13 -19.24
N GLY A 221 -6.48 10.13 -20.49
CA GLY A 221 -5.82 9.42 -21.59
C GLY A 221 -4.61 10.15 -22.13
N LYS A 222 -3.72 9.44 -22.83
CA LYS A 222 -2.57 10.03 -23.54
C LYS A 222 -2.97 11.08 -24.57
N THR A 223 -4.20 11.00 -25.08
CA THR A 223 -4.76 11.99 -26.02
C THR A 223 -5.14 13.32 -25.35
N GLY A 224 -5.10 13.37 -24.01
CA GLY A 224 -5.55 14.52 -23.21
C GLY A 224 -7.06 14.51 -22.92
N ILE A 225 -7.80 13.49 -23.36
CA ILE A 225 -9.23 13.34 -23.07
C ILE A 225 -9.40 12.89 -21.61
N GLU A 226 -10.33 13.53 -20.91
CA GLU A 226 -10.75 13.12 -19.57
C GLU A 226 -12.03 12.28 -19.65
N TYR A 227 -12.06 11.19 -18.89
CA TYR A 227 -13.21 10.32 -18.72
C TYR A 227 -13.59 10.25 -17.24
N LYS A 228 -14.84 10.58 -16.90
CA LYS A 228 -15.33 10.65 -15.52
C LYS A 228 -16.45 9.65 -15.27
N GLY A 229 -16.45 9.04 -14.08
CA GLY A 229 -17.52 8.14 -13.65
C GLY A 229 -17.13 7.35 -12.42
N VAL A 230 -17.64 6.12 -12.31
CA VAL A 230 -17.47 5.27 -11.13
C VAL A 230 -17.04 3.88 -11.57
N LEU A 231 -15.86 3.44 -11.12
CA LEU A 231 -15.42 2.06 -11.25
C LEU A 231 -16.16 1.20 -10.23
N ASN A 232 -16.78 0.12 -10.70
CA ASN A 232 -17.41 -0.89 -9.88
C ASN A 232 -16.70 -2.22 -10.11
N ALA A 233 -16.33 -2.90 -9.03
CA ALA A 233 -15.65 -4.19 -9.13
C ALA A 233 -16.50 -5.20 -9.91
N GLY A 234 -15.84 -5.97 -10.79
CA GLY A 234 -16.44 -6.98 -11.66
C GLY A 234 -17.26 -6.43 -12.83
N ILE A 235 -17.31 -5.12 -13.06
CA ILE A 235 -18.16 -4.51 -14.09
C ILE A 235 -17.33 -3.64 -15.03
N ASP A 236 -17.50 -3.86 -16.34
CA ASP A 236 -17.00 -2.94 -17.36
C ASP A 236 -17.84 -1.66 -17.35
N THR A 237 -17.39 -0.67 -16.59
CA THR A 237 -18.17 0.53 -16.30
C THR A 237 -18.22 1.49 -17.49
N VAL A 238 -19.27 2.29 -17.55
CA VAL A 238 -19.43 3.37 -18.53
C VAL A 238 -18.95 4.68 -17.92
N LEU A 239 -18.00 5.33 -18.59
CA LEU A 239 -17.45 6.63 -18.22
C LEU A 239 -17.85 7.68 -19.25
N SER A 240 -18.01 8.93 -18.80
CA SER A 240 -18.37 10.06 -19.64
C SER A 240 -17.12 10.86 -20.04
N SER A 241 -16.89 10.99 -21.34
CA SER A 241 -15.81 11.76 -21.94
C SER A 241 -16.12 13.26 -21.93
N ASN A 242 -15.10 14.09 -21.70
CA ASN A 242 -15.18 15.54 -21.86
C ASN A 242 -15.04 16.01 -23.32
N LEU A 243 -14.91 15.11 -24.29
CA LEU A 243 -14.73 15.45 -25.70
C LEU A 243 -16.06 15.97 -26.31
N PHE A 244 -16.16 17.30 -26.42
CA PHE A 244 -17.37 18.02 -26.87
C PHE A 244 -17.82 17.71 -28.32
N THR A 245 -16.97 17.08 -29.13
CA THR A 245 -17.28 16.75 -30.53
C THR A 245 -17.96 15.38 -30.69
N LEU A 246 -18.11 14.60 -29.62
CA LEU A 246 -18.78 13.30 -29.66
C LEU A 246 -20.30 13.45 -29.57
N ASN A 247 -21.01 12.77 -30.49
CA ASN A 247 -22.48 12.64 -30.41
C ASN A 247 -22.93 11.83 -29.18
N ASN A 248 -22.09 10.94 -28.66
CA ASN A 248 -22.29 10.23 -27.41
C ASN A 248 -20.99 10.28 -26.58
N PRO A 249 -20.97 10.97 -25.44
CA PRO A 249 -19.78 11.07 -24.61
C PRO A 249 -19.50 9.79 -23.80
N ASN A 250 -20.44 8.85 -23.72
CA ASN A 250 -20.32 7.66 -22.89
C ASN A 250 -19.51 6.57 -23.60
N LYS A 251 -18.48 6.05 -22.93
CA LYS A 251 -17.64 4.94 -23.40
C LYS A 251 -17.46 3.89 -22.31
N LEU A 252 -17.34 2.63 -22.71
CA LEU A 252 -16.93 1.56 -21.80
C LEU A 252 -15.48 1.75 -21.39
N LEU A 253 -15.14 1.31 -20.17
CA LEU A 253 -13.77 1.34 -19.68
C LEU A 253 -12.84 0.55 -20.60
N SER A 254 -13.25 -0.65 -21.03
CA SER A 254 -12.49 -1.48 -21.98
C SER A 254 -12.16 -0.72 -23.28
N ASP A 255 -13.14 -0.05 -23.88
CA ASP A 255 -12.97 0.75 -25.10
C ASP A 255 -11.97 1.90 -24.88
N ILE A 256 -12.11 2.63 -23.76
CA ILE A 256 -11.20 3.72 -23.39
C ILE A 256 -9.76 3.21 -23.32
N LEU A 257 -9.54 2.08 -22.65
CA LEU A 257 -8.20 1.50 -22.50
C LEU A 257 -7.63 1.05 -23.85
N ILE A 258 -8.45 0.54 -24.76
CA ILE A 258 -8.02 0.17 -26.11
C ILE A 258 -7.63 1.41 -26.93
N GLU A 259 -8.48 2.43 -26.95
CA GLU A 259 -8.26 3.68 -27.69
C GLU A 259 -7.03 4.44 -27.19
N GLU A 260 -6.87 4.54 -25.88
CA GLU A 260 -5.71 5.17 -25.24
C GLU A 260 -4.49 4.24 -25.20
N GLN A 261 -4.61 3.00 -25.70
CA GLN A 261 -3.55 1.97 -25.71
C GLN A 261 -2.97 1.69 -24.31
N GLY A 262 -3.83 1.73 -23.28
CA GLY A 262 -3.49 1.56 -21.87
C GLY A 262 -2.60 2.67 -21.30
N MET A 263 -2.32 3.72 -22.07
CA MET A 263 -1.56 4.90 -21.62
C MET A 263 -2.52 5.89 -20.96
N VAL A 264 -2.96 5.54 -19.76
CA VAL A 264 -3.89 6.33 -18.96
C VAL A 264 -3.31 6.62 -17.59
N THR A 265 -3.78 7.70 -16.97
CA THR A 265 -3.54 8.00 -15.55
C THR A 265 -4.87 8.12 -14.81
N LEU A 266 -4.84 7.98 -13.49
CA LEU A 266 -6.01 8.07 -12.62
C LEU A 266 -5.83 9.20 -11.61
N ASP A 267 -6.93 9.87 -11.29
CA ASP A 267 -7.00 10.67 -10.08
C ASP A 267 -6.64 9.84 -8.84
N SER A 268 -5.88 10.45 -7.93
CA SER A 268 -5.48 9.79 -6.69
C SER A 268 -6.64 9.75 -5.70
N ARG A 269 -6.89 8.57 -5.14
CA ARG A 269 -7.82 8.37 -4.03
C ARG A 269 -7.03 8.07 -2.77
N PHE A 270 -7.58 8.48 -1.64
CA PHE A 270 -6.91 8.37 -0.35
C PHE A 270 -7.80 7.65 0.66
N LYS A 271 -7.25 6.66 1.35
CA LYS A 271 -7.83 6.10 2.57
C LYS A 271 -7.13 6.73 3.77
N SER A 272 -7.91 7.32 4.67
CA SER A 272 -7.39 7.80 5.95
C SER A 272 -7.32 6.64 6.94
N ILE A 273 -6.18 6.49 7.62
CA ILE A 273 -6.00 5.54 8.72
C ILE A 273 -5.89 6.29 10.05
N ASN A 274 -6.29 5.61 11.13
CA ASN A 274 -6.07 6.09 12.48
C ASN A 274 -4.75 5.52 13.03
N ILE A 275 -3.72 6.35 13.08
CA ILE A 275 -2.41 5.93 13.59
C ILE A 275 -2.38 5.75 15.11
N CYS A 276 -3.43 6.13 15.84
CA CYS A 276 -3.54 5.84 17.27
C CYS A 276 -3.53 4.33 17.55
N ASP A 277 -3.89 3.51 16.57
CA ASP A 277 -3.82 2.05 16.67
C ASP A 277 -2.38 1.55 16.85
N ILE A 278 -1.40 2.30 16.33
CA ILE A 278 0.02 1.92 16.28
C ILE A 278 0.95 2.89 17.02
N SER A 279 0.48 4.05 17.48
CA SER A 279 1.30 5.03 18.20
C SER A 279 0.46 5.97 19.08
N ASP A 280 0.93 6.23 20.31
CA ASP A 280 0.37 7.28 21.17
C ASP A 280 1.23 8.56 21.14
N ASP A 281 2.37 8.51 20.46
CA ASP A 281 3.37 9.58 20.40
C ASP A 281 3.61 9.94 18.93
N TYR A 282 2.75 10.83 18.44
CA TYR A 282 2.82 11.37 17.10
C TYR A 282 2.70 12.88 17.15
N MET A 283 3.39 13.57 16.23
CA MET A 283 3.40 15.02 16.21
C MET A 283 3.67 15.61 14.84
N TYR A 284 3.14 16.82 14.67
CA TYR A 284 3.51 17.71 13.57
C TYR A 284 4.80 18.44 13.95
N LEU A 285 5.84 18.30 13.13
CA LEU A 285 7.16 18.88 13.35
C LEU A 285 7.29 20.29 12.76
N GLY A 286 6.54 20.62 11.70
CA GLY A 286 6.72 21.86 10.95
C GLY A 286 7.59 21.69 9.72
N GLY A 287 8.22 22.78 9.26
CA GLY A 287 9.08 22.77 8.08
C GLY A 287 10.44 22.09 8.30
N LYS A 288 11.24 22.05 7.23
CA LYS A 288 12.55 21.36 7.16
C LYS A 288 13.47 21.65 8.35
N LYS A 289 13.65 22.93 8.73
CA LYS A 289 14.51 23.33 9.87
C LYS A 289 14.06 22.72 11.21
N ALA A 290 12.76 22.68 11.47
CA ALA A 290 12.23 22.09 12.70
C ALA A 290 12.38 20.56 12.69
N CYS A 291 12.20 19.92 11.54
CA CYS A 291 12.48 18.50 11.34
C CYS A 291 13.96 18.17 11.57
N ALA A 292 14.90 18.98 11.05
CA ALA A 292 16.34 18.80 11.26
C ALA A 292 16.70 18.82 12.75
N ASN A 293 16.21 19.83 13.49
CA ASN A 293 16.43 19.92 14.94
C ASN A 293 15.86 18.69 15.68
N TYR A 294 14.70 18.19 15.26
CA TYR A 294 14.11 16.98 15.81
C TYR A 294 14.97 15.75 15.54
N ILE A 295 15.45 15.57 14.31
CA ILE A 295 16.34 14.47 13.89
C ILE A 295 17.62 14.51 14.73
N GLU A 296 18.33 15.64 14.79
CA GLU A 296 19.58 15.77 15.54
C GLU A 296 19.42 15.40 17.02
N LYS A 297 18.31 15.83 17.62
CA LYS A 297 17.96 15.48 18.99
C LYS A 297 17.73 13.97 19.11
N MET A 298 16.83 13.41 18.29
CA MET A 298 16.40 12.02 18.42
C MET A 298 17.45 11.00 18.01
N VAL A 299 18.42 11.34 17.15
CA VAL A 299 19.58 10.47 16.89
C VAL A 299 20.45 10.37 18.14
N LYS A 300 20.68 11.48 18.85
CA LYS A 300 21.50 11.49 20.08
C LYS A 300 20.81 10.86 21.28
N CYS A 301 19.50 11.03 21.41
CA CYS A 301 18.73 10.56 22.56
C CYS A 301 17.56 9.64 22.16
N LYS A 302 17.79 8.71 21.22
CA LYS A 302 16.74 7.83 20.70
C LYS A 302 16.09 7.02 21.83
N PRO A 303 14.76 7.12 22.02
CA PRO A 303 14.07 6.25 22.98
C PRO A 303 14.15 4.79 22.54
N LYS A 304 14.04 3.87 23.49
CA LYS A 304 13.93 2.43 23.18
C LYS A 304 12.69 2.18 22.33
N ASP A 305 12.81 1.23 21.41
CA ASP A 305 11.68 0.80 20.60
C ASP A 305 10.58 0.19 21.49
N ILE A 306 9.34 0.55 21.20
CA ILE A 306 8.17 0.10 21.94
C ILE A 306 7.67 -1.18 21.27
N TYR A 307 7.61 -2.25 22.07
CA TYR A 307 7.16 -3.55 21.60
C TYR A 307 5.88 -3.99 22.29
N VAL A 308 4.92 -4.48 21.51
CA VAL A 308 3.59 -4.94 21.94
C VAL A 308 3.34 -6.39 21.54
N ASN A 309 2.35 -7.04 22.14
CA ASN A 309 1.94 -8.41 21.81
C ASN A 309 0.56 -8.37 21.15
N ARG A 310 0.51 -8.06 19.85
CA ARG A 310 -0.73 -8.13 19.06
C ARG A 310 -0.97 -9.55 18.55
N THR A 311 0.12 -10.27 18.27
CA THR A 311 0.09 -11.67 17.88
C THR A 311 0.55 -12.58 19.02
N ILE A 312 0.15 -13.86 18.95
CA ILE A 312 0.56 -14.90 19.89
C ILE A 312 0.92 -16.15 19.09
N LEU A 313 2.11 -16.69 19.30
CA LEU A 313 2.49 -18.00 18.78
C LEU A 313 1.90 -19.10 19.67
N ARG A 314 1.15 -20.03 19.08
CA ARG A 314 0.62 -21.21 19.77
C ARG A 314 1.10 -22.47 19.07
N GLU A 315 1.72 -23.36 19.84
CA GLU A 315 2.11 -24.68 19.37
C GLU A 315 1.00 -25.69 19.70
N HIS A 316 0.61 -26.48 18.71
CA HIS A 316 -0.39 -27.52 18.83
C HIS A 316 0.22 -28.84 18.36
N LYS A 317 -0.10 -29.96 19.03
CA LYS A 317 0.22 -31.27 18.46
C LYS A 317 -0.74 -31.54 17.32
N MET A 318 -0.24 -32.12 16.22
CA MET A 318 -1.08 -32.43 15.06
C MET A 318 -2.26 -33.35 15.42
N SER A 319 -2.08 -34.21 16.42
CA SER A 319 -3.13 -35.06 16.99
C SER A 319 -4.30 -34.29 17.61
N ASP A 320 -4.06 -33.06 18.05
CA ASP A 320 -5.03 -32.22 18.77
C ASP A 320 -5.85 -31.36 17.80
N LEU A 321 -5.55 -31.45 16.49
CA LEU A 321 -6.13 -30.66 15.41
C LEU A 321 -6.96 -31.54 14.46
N THR A 322 -7.81 -32.40 15.01
CA THR A 322 -8.60 -33.38 14.24
C THR A 322 -9.51 -32.77 13.18
N ASP A 323 -9.96 -31.53 13.40
CA ASP A 323 -10.88 -30.80 12.52
C ASP A 323 -10.23 -29.54 11.90
N ALA A 324 -8.91 -29.40 11.98
CA ALA A 324 -8.24 -28.22 11.44
C ALA A 324 -8.08 -28.31 9.92
N VAL A 325 -8.54 -27.29 9.22
CA VAL A 325 -8.30 -27.12 7.78
C VAL A 325 -7.07 -26.24 7.58
N PHE A 326 -6.00 -26.84 7.05
CA PHE A 326 -4.80 -26.10 6.67
C PHE A 326 -4.97 -25.57 5.25
N VAL A 327 -4.90 -24.26 5.10
CA VAL A 327 -4.94 -23.59 3.80
C VAL A 327 -3.55 -23.05 3.44
N PRO A 328 -3.18 -23.06 2.15
CA PRO A 328 -1.99 -22.36 1.69
C PRO A 328 -2.10 -20.87 2.06
N GLY A 329 -1.07 -20.30 2.65
CA GLY A 329 -1.09 -18.89 3.09
C GLY A 329 -0.88 -17.86 1.98
N TYR A 330 -0.51 -18.28 0.77
CA TYR A 330 -0.15 -17.36 -0.32
C TYR A 330 -0.24 -18.05 -1.69
N GLN A 331 -0.32 -17.23 -2.73
CA GLN A 331 -0.04 -17.63 -4.10
C GLN A 331 1.45 -17.44 -4.40
N LYS A 332 2.13 -18.52 -4.80
CA LYS A 332 3.57 -18.52 -5.09
C LYS A 332 3.85 -17.79 -6.40
N VAL A 333 4.33 -16.55 -6.29
CA VAL A 333 4.75 -15.75 -7.45
C VAL A 333 6.14 -16.19 -7.91
N GLU A 334 6.30 -16.55 -9.18
CA GLU A 334 7.61 -16.87 -9.78
C GLU A 334 8.32 -15.60 -10.24
N TYR A 335 9.45 -15.26 -9.62
CA TYR A 335 10.17 -14.00 -9.84
C TYR A 335 11.30 -14.07 -10.86
#